data_AF-A0A7C2HMT0-F1
#
_entry.id   AF-A0A7C2HMT0-F1
#
_cell.length_a   1.000
_cell.length_b   1.000
_cell.length_c   1.000
_cell.angle_alpha   90.00
_cell.angle_beta   90.00
_cell.angle_gamma   90.00
#
_symmetry.space_group_name_H-M   'P 1'
#
loop_
_entity.id
_entity.type
_entity.pdbx_description
1 polymer ?
#
loop_
_entity_poly.entity_id
_entity_poly.type
_entity_poly.pdbx_seq_one_letter_code
_entity_poly.pdbx_strand_id
1 'polypeptide(L)'
;MASTIDPTPEAQPRSASYAFPAGIPAFETHTRFRLVENPAFAPIVLLESELDPAVRFACAPVALIVENYRLELSEDEMELLGRPADPASLLVLAILTFREGRPPTANLLAPVVLNPATATGVQSVQCGASWPVMYPLREETSCS
;
A
#
# COMPACT_ATOMS: atom_id res chain seq x y z
N MET A 1 36.80 32.52 2.47
CA MET A 1 35.59 32.20 3.26
C MET A 1 34.61 31.51 2.33
N ALA A 2 34.78 30.20 2.10
CA ALA A 2 33.78 29.42 1.38
C ALA A 2 32.82 28.87 2.43
N SER A 3 31.60 29.38 2.47
CA SER A 3 30.53 28.78 3.26
C SER A 3 30.18 27.45 2.63
N THR A 4 30.62 26.37 3.27
CA THR A 4 30.09 25.03 3.04
C THR A 4 28.59 25.09 3.35
N ILE A 5 27.77 25.02 2.31
CA ILE A 5 26.35 24.70 2.45
C ILE A 5 26.33 23.27 2.97
N ASP A 6 25.98 23.09 4.24
CA ASP A 6 25.64 21.76 4.76
C ASP A 6 24.48 21.23 3.91
N PRO A 7 24.60 20.03 3.29
CA PRO A 7 23.45 19.44 2.64
C PRO A 7 22.39 19.24 3.73
N THR A 8 21.21 19.82 3.50
CA THR A 8 20.03 19.54 4.33
C THR A 8 19.90 18.01 4.42
N PRO A 9 19.76 17.39 5.61
CA PRO A 9 19.69 15.94 5.70
C PRO A 9 18.48 15.48 4.90
N GLU A 10 18.73 14.87 3.74
CA GLU A 10 17.70 14.21 2.95
C GLU A 10 17.01 13.21 3.87
N ALA A 11 15.68 13.33 3.98
CA ALA A 11 14.91 12.49 4.88
C ALA A 11 15.11 11.01 4.50
N GLN A 12 15.68 10.22 5.41
CA GLN A 12 16.03 8.82 5.15
C GLN A 12 14.76 7.98 4.98
N PRO A 13 14.77 7.00 4.06
CA PRO A 13 13.65 6.08 3.90
C PRO A 13 13.43 5.29 5.19
N ARG A 14 12.16 5.08 5.54
CA ARG A 14 11.76 4.26 6.68
C ARG A 14 11.21 2.95 6.18
N SER A 15 11.29 1.91 7.02
CA SER A 15 10.68 0.64 6.67
C SER A 15 10.22 -0.16 7.88
N ALA A 16 9.14 -0.92 7.72
CA ALA A 16 8.59 -1.83 8.72
C ALA A 16 8.24 -3.18 8.09
N SER A 17 8.54 -4.28 8.78
CA SER A 17 8.24 -5.64 8.32
C SER A 17 6.89 -6.12 8.82
N TYR A 18 6.15 -6.80 7.96
CA TYR A 18 4.82 -7.35 8.22
C TYR A 18 4.77 -8.83 7.82
N ALA A 19 4.12 -9.65 8.64
CA ALA A 19 3.77 -11.02 8.31
C ALA A 19 2.49 -11.05 7.46
N PHE A 20 2.46 -11.90 6.45
CA PHE A 20 1.29 -12.18 5.60
C PHE A 20 1.00 -13.69 5.67
N PRO A 21 0.21 -14.17 6.65
CA PRO A 21 0.04 -15.60 6.88
C PRO A 21 -0.53 -16.37 5.67
N ALA A 22 -1.39 -15.72 4.88
CA ALA A 22 -1.94 -16.26 3.64
C ALA A 22 -1.14 -15.87 2.38
N GLY A 23 -0.03 -15.16 2.55
CA GLY A 23 0.70 -14.50 1.47
C GLY A 23 -0.13 -13.41 0.77
N ILE A 24 0.22 -13.15 -0.49
CA ILE A 24 -0.55 -12.30 -1.40
C ILE A 24 -0.99 -13.18 -2.58
N PRO A 25 -2.23 -13.06 -3.10
CA PRO A 25 -2.67 -13.73 -4.32
C PRO A 25 -1.61 -13.78 -5.44
N ALA A 26 -1.40 -14.96 -6.02
CA ALA A 26 -0.34 -15.30 -6.98
C ALA A 26 1.10 -15.35 -6.41
N PHE A 27 1.27 -15.04 -5.12
CA PHE A 27 2.53 -15.07 -4.37
C PHE A 27 2.30 -15.67 -2.97
N GLU A 28 1.55 -16.76 -2.86
CA GLU A 28 1.09 -17.35 -1.60
C GLU A 28 2.25 -17.82 -0.70
N THR A 29 3.41 -18.12 -1.28
CA THR A 29 4.63 -18.51 -0.54
C THR A 29 5.35 -17.32 0.08
N HIS A 30 5.04 -16.09 -0.33
CA HIS A 30 5.65 -14.87 0.18
C HIS A 30 4.90 -14.43 1.43
N THR A 31 5.37 -14.86 2.60
CA THR A 31 4.66 -14.64 3.88
C THR A 31 5.24 -13.50 4.71
N ARG A 32 6.20 -12.74 4.17
CA ARG A 32 6.81 -11.58 4.82
C ARG A 32 7.10 -10.49 3.80
N PHE A 33 6.63 -9.29 4.11
CA PHE A 33 6.86 -8.11 3.30
C PHE A 33 7.35 -6.96 4.16
N ARG A 34 8.14 -6.08 3.56
CA ARG A 34 8.58 -4.82 4.13
C ARG A 34 7.82 -3.69 3.46
N LEU A 35 7.15 -2.87 4.25
CA LEU A 35 6.63 -1.58 3.81
C LEU A 35 7.77 -0.58 3.87
N VAL A 36 8.14 0.02 2.75
CA VAL A 36 9.20 1.03 2.62
C VAL A 36 8.56 2.36 2.24
N GLU A 37 8.76 3.35 3.10
CA GLU A 37 8.32 4.72 2.93
C GLU A 37 9.52 5.58 2.56
N ASN A 38 9.57 6.04 1.32
CA ASN A 38 10.57 6.99 0.85
C ASN A 38 9.93 8.37 0.68
N PRO A 39 10.35 9.39 1.44
CA PRO A 39 9.84 10.75 1.31
C PRO A 39 9.90 11.32 -0.12
N ALA A 40 10.86 10.87 -0.94
CA ALA A 40 11.00 11.30 -2.33
C ALA A 40 9.84 10.85 -3.24
N PHE A 41 9.10 9.81 -2.85
CA PHE A 41 7.99 9.27 -3.64
C PHE A 41 6.63 9.40 -2.93
N ALA A 42 6.59 10.02 -1.74
CA ALA A 42 5.36 10.19 -1.00
C ALA A 42 4.27 10.87 -1.88
N PRO A 43 3.02 10.37 -1.87
CA PRO A 43 2.45 9.38 -0.95
C PRO A 43 2.61 7.91 -1.38
N ILE A 44 3.39 7.60 -2.41
CA ILE A 44 3.64 6.23 -2.87
C ILE A 44 4.62 5.54 -1.90
N VAL A 45 4.29 4.31 -1.54
CA VAL A 45 5.10 3.42 -0.71
C VAL A 45 5.39 2.13 -1.47
N LEU A 46 6.45 1.41 -1.10
CA LEU A 46 6.77 0.12 -1.68
C LEU A 46 6.46 -1.00 -0.68
N LEU A 47 5.75 -2.03 -1.12
CA LEU A 47 5.58 -3.27 -0.39
C LEU A 47 6.48 -4.32 -1.04
N GLU A 48 7.59 -4.65 -0.38
CA GLU A 48 8.65 -5.48 -0.94
C GLU A 48 8.72 -6.83 -0.22
N SER A 49 8.73 -7.93 -0.96
CA SER A 49 8.89 -9.27 -0.40
C SER A 49 10.26 -9.41 0.25
N GLU A 50 10.32 -9.94 1.47
CA GLU A 50 11.59 -10.27 2.13
C GLU A 50 12.23 -11.56 1.58
N LEU A 51 11.45 -12.37 0.85
CA LEU A 51 11.90 -13.63 0.25
C LEU A 51 12.55 -13.44 -1.13
N ASP A 52 12.04 -12.49 -1.90
CA ASP A 52 12.46 -12.22 -3.29
C ASP A 52 12.31 -10.72 -3.59
N PRO A 53 13.42 -9.99 -3.76
CA PRO A 53 13.39 -8.57 -4.08
C PRO A 53 12.70 -8.22 -5.42
N ALA A 54 12.52 -9.19 -6.32
CA ALA A 54 11.80 -8.97 -7.57
C ALA A 54 10.29 -8.83 -7.34
N VAL A 55 9.76 -9.40 -6.25
CA VAL A 55 8.34 -9.29 -5.87
C VAL A 55 8.16 -8.04 -5.02
N ARG A 56 7.75 -6.95 -5.67
CA ARG A 56 7.48 -5.67 -5.02
C ARG A 56 6.31 -4.95 -5.68
N PHE A 57 5.56 -4.24 -4.87
CA PHE A 57 4.37 -3.51 -5.31
C PHE A 57 4.50 -2.03 -4.92
N ALA A 58 4.25 -1.15 -5.87
CA ALA A 58 3.99 0.25 -5.55
C ALA A 58 2.56 0.36 -5.02
N CYS A 59 2.38 1.03 -3.89
CA CYS A 59 1.09 1.18 -3.24
C CYS A 59 0.85 2.64 -2.86
N ALA A 60 -0.41 3.02 -2.65
CA ALA A 60 -0.75 4.33 -2.08
C ALA A 60 -1.93 4.19 -1.10
N PRO A 61 -2.01 5.04 -0.06
CA PRO A 61 -3.15 5.07 0.85
C PRO A 61 -4.46 5.28 0.09
N VAL A 62 -5.43 4.39 0.31
CA VAL A 62 -6.72 4.43 -0.42
C VAL A 62 -7.48 5.72 -0.16
N ALA A 63 -7.39 6.25 1.07
CA ALA A 63 -8.04 7.51 1.47
C ALA A 63 -7.56 8.72 0.65
N LEU A 64 -6.37 8.67 0.04
CA LEU A 64 -5.87 9.72 -0.86
C LEU A 64 -6.36 9.56 -2.31
N ILE A 65 -6.94 8.41 -2.64
CA ILE A 65 -7.45 8.08 -3.98
C ILE A 65 -8.97 8.27 -4.03
N VAL A 66 -9.68 7.77 -3.00
CA VAL A 66 -11.14 7.85 -2.89
C VAL A 66 -11.51 8.18 -1.43
N GLU A 67 -12.15 9.33 -1.22
CA GLU A 67 -12.53 9.83 0.11
C GLU A 67 -13.50 8.90 0.86
N ASN A 68 -14.44 8.28 0.14
CA ASN A 68 -15.50 7.47 0.72
C ASN A 68 -15.25 5.95 0.56
N TYR A 69 -13.98 5.54 0.55
CA TYR A 69 -13.67 4.11 0.49
C TYR A 69 -14.15 3.38 1.75
N ARG A 70 -14.84 2.25 1.56
CA ARG A 70 -15.32 1.40 2.64
C ARG A 70 -14.57 0.09 2.59
N LEU A 71 -13.83 -0.19 3.65
CA LEU A 71 -13.19 -1.47 3.90
C LEU A 71 -14.17 -2.39 4.63
N GLU A 72 -14.40 -3.56 4.06
CA GLU A 72 -15.13 -4.65 4.66
C GLU A 72 -14.14 -5.80 4.88
N LEU A 73 -14.01 -6.23 6.14
CA LEU A 73 -13.16 -7.35 6.54
C LEU A 73 -14.06 -8.51 6.98
N SER A 74 -13.73 -9.71 6.52
CA SER A 74 -14.29 -10.96 7.04
C SER A 74 -13.83 -11.23 8.47
N GLU A 75 -14.52 -12.13 9.18
CA GLU A 75 -14.10 -12.57 10.52
C GLU A 75 -12.69 -13.15 10.53
N ASP A 76 -12.33 -13.93 9.51
CA ASP A 76 -11.00 -14.54 9.38
C ASP A 76 -9.92 -13.46 9.20
N GLU A 77 -10.17 -12.45 8.37
CA GLU A 77 -9.25 -11.32 8.19
C GLU A 77 -9.11 -10.48 9.46
N MET A 78 -10.21 -10.23 10.17
CA MET A 78 -10.17 -9.55 11.47
C MET A 78 -9.35 -10.35 12.48
N GLU A 79 -9.48 -11.68 12.52
CA GLU A 79 -8.69 -12.53 13.40
C GLU A 79 -7.20 -12.51 13.04
N LEU A 80 -6.86 -12.65 11.75
CA LEU A 80 -5.48 -12.56 11.26
C LEU A 80 -4.84 -11.20 11.59
N LEU A 81 -5.59 -10.11 11.42
CA LEU A 81 -5.13 -8.77 11.77
C LEU A 81 -5.09 -8.54 13.29
N GLY A 82 -5.50 -9.50 14.12
CA GLY A 82 -5.48 -9.42 15.58
C GLY A 82 -6.59 -8.57 16.19
N ARG A 83 -7.75 -8.53 15.54
CA ARG A 83 -9.00 -7.86 15.95
C ARG A 83 -8.74 -6.41 16.40
N PRO A 84 -8.31 -5.52 15.47
CA PRO A 84 -8.02 -4.13 15.79
C PRO A 84 -9.24 -3.47 16.45
N ALA A 85 -9.03 -2.79 17.58
CA ALA A 85 -10.09 -2.11 18.31
C ALA A 85 -10.67 -0.91 17.53
N ASP A 86 -9.86 -0.29 16.67
CA ASP A 86 -10.24 0.81 15.79
C ASP A 86 -9.82 0.49 14.35
N PRO A 87 -10.75 0.34 13.39
CA PRO A 87 -10.43 0.17 11.98
C PRO A 87 -9.59 1.29 11.38
N ALA A 88 -9.68 2.52 11.91
CA ALA A 88 -8.88 3.65 11.42
C ALA A 88 -7.39 3.54 11.77
N SER A 89 -7.01 2.64 12.68
CA SER A 89 -5.61 2.33 12.99
C SER A 89 -4.93 1.46 11.91
N LEU A 90 -5.71 0.88 11.00
CA LEU A 90 -5.19 0.07 9.89
C LEU A 90 -4.67 0.95 8.76
N LEU A 91 -3.57 0.52 8.15
CA LEU A 91 -3.12 1.08 6.89
C LEU A 91 -3.84 0.36 5.75
N VAL A 92 -4.59 1.10 4.94
CA VAL A 92 -5.31 0.55 3.78
C VAL A 92 -4.67 1.11 2.52
N LEU A 93 -4.04 0.24 1.75
CA LEU A 93 -3.18 0.58 0.62
C LEU A 93 -3.71 -0.07 -0.67
N ALA A 94 -3.93 0.72 -1.72
CA ALA A 94 -4.20 0.18 -3.04
C ALA A 94 -2.89 -0.14 -3.76
N ILE A 95 -2.82 -1.30 -4.41
CA ILE A 95 -1.72 -1.63 -5.32
C ILE A 95 -1.87 -0.81 -6.60
N LEU A 96 -0.78 -0.16 -7.01
CA LEU A 96 -0.70 0.66 -8.21
C LEU A 96 -0.13 -0.16 -9.37
N THR A 97 -0.70 0.06 -10.56
CA THR A 97 -0.21 -0.52 -11.81
C THR A 97 0.17 0.59 -12.77
N PHE A 98 1.41 0.59 -13.22
CA PHE A 98 1.94 1.51 -14.23
C PHE A 98 2.06 0.77 -15.55
N ARG A 99 1.50 1.33 -16.62
CA ARG A 99 1.58 0.76 -17.98
C ARG A 99 2.05 1.83 -18.93
N GLU A 100 2.97 1.48 -19.82
CA GLU A 100 3.48 2.41 -20.82
C GLU A 100 2.33 2.96 -21.68
N GLY A 101 2.32 4.28 -21.88
CA GLY A 101 1.32 4.98 -22.68
C GLY A 101 -0.10 4.99 -22.09
N ARG A 102 -0.29 4.64 -20.82
CA ARG A 102 -1.60 4.71 -20.14
C ARG A 102 -1.47 5.36 -18.76
N PRO A 103 -2.52 6.04 -18.27
CA PRO A 103 -2.55 6.52 -16.89
C PRO A 103 -2.35 5.36 -15.89
N PRO A 104 -1.66 5.61 -14.76
CA PRO A 104 -1.57 4.61 -13.71
C PRO A 104 -2.95 4.28 -13.15
N THR A 105 -3.12 3.05 -12.67
CA THR A 105 -4.37 2.59 -12.07
C THR A 105 -4.14 2.04 -10.67
N ALA A 106 -5.12 2.20 -9.78
CA ALA A 106 -5.16 1.61 -8.46
C ALA A 106 -6.15 0.45 -8.40
N ASN A 107 -5.76 -0.65 -7.75
CA ASN A 107 -6.67 -1.75 -7.43
C ASN A 107 -7.40 -1.44 -6.12
N LEU A 108 -8.67 -1.03 -6.24
CA LEU A 108 -9.55 -0.77 -5.10
C LEU A 108 -10.36 -2.00 -4.68
N LEU A 109 -10.43 -3.04 -5.53
CA LEU A 109 -11.13 -4.28 -5.19
C LEU A 109 -10.37 -5.10 -4.14
N ALA A 110 -9.05 -5.07 -4.18
CA ALA A 110 -8.21 -5.90 -3.32
C ALA A 110 -7.07 -5.09 -2.68
N PRO A 111 -7.37 -4.14 -1.77
CA PRO A 111 -6.35 -3.41 -1.03
C PRO A 111 -5.47 -4.35 -0.19
N VAL A 112 -4.24 -3.92 0.03
CA VAL A 112 -3.40 -4.43 1.12
C VAL A 112 -3.82 -3.71 2.39
N VAL A 113 -4.14 -4.49 3.42
CA VAL A 113 -4.49 -3.99 4.76
C VAL A 113 -3.41 -4.42 5.72
N LEU A 114 -2.82 -3.46 6.43
CA LEU A 114 -1.78 -3.72 7.44
C LEU A 114 -2.27 -3.25 8.80
N ASN A 115 -2.01 -4.06 9.83
CA ASN A 115 -2.11 -3.64 11.22
C ASN A 115 -0.70 -3.39 11.78
N PRO A 116 -0.31 -2.11 12.00
CA PRO A 116 0.98 -1.78 12.61
C PRO A 116 1.16 -2.32 14.03
N ALA A 117 0.07 -2.50 14.80
CA ALA A 117 0.15 -2.98 16.18
C ALA A 117 0.55 -4.46 16.27
N THR A 118 0.13 -5.28 15.30
CA THR A 118 0.42 -6.72 15.26
C THR A 118 1.46 -7.08 14.20
N ALA A 119 1.96 -6.09 13.44
CA ALA A 119 2.85 -6.28 12.31
C ALA A 119 2.35 -7.37 11.34
N THR A 120 1.04 -7.40 11.10
CA THR A 120 0.38 -8.39 10.24
C THR A 120 -0.36 -7.70 9.10
N GLY A 121 -0.36 -8.31 7.93
CA GLY A 121 -1.02 -7.82 6.73
C GLY A 121 -1.80 -8.90 6.00
N VAL A 122 -2.79 -8.45 5.23
CA VAL A 122 -3.60 -9.27 4.32
C VAL A 122 -3.85 -8.50 3.02
N GLN A 123 -4.11 -9.20 1.91
CA GLN A 123 -4.74 -8.59 0.74
C GLN A 123 -6.23 -8.92 0.77
N SER A 124 -7.06 -7.93 1.09
CA SER A 124 -8.48 -8.14 1.39
C SER A 124 -9.35 -7.88 0.18
N VAL A 125 -10.04 -8.91 -0.33
CA VAL A 125 -10.92 -8.78 -1.49
C VAL A 125 -12.30 -8.28 -1.05
N GLN A 126 -12.71 -7.13 -1.57
CA GLN A 126 -13.95 -6.44 -1.22
C GLN A 126 -15.15 -7.04 -1.97
N CYS A 127 -15.58 -8.24 -1.59
CA CYS A 127 -16.65 -8.99 -2.27
C CYS A 127 -18.04 -8.34 -2.22
N GLY A 128 -18.33 -7.53 -1.19
CA GLY A 128 -19.62 -6.86 -1.01
C GLY A 128 -19.76 -5.52 -1.75
N ALA A 129 -18.64 -4.93 -2.20
CA ALA A 129 -18.60 -3.60 -2.77
C ALA A 129 -18.25 -3.63 -4.27
N SER A 130 -18.83 -2.70 -5.05
CA SER A 130 -18.52 -2.55 -6.48
C SER A 130 -17.22 -1.75 -6.71
N TRP A 131 -16.14 -2.06 -5.99
CA TRP A 131 -14.85 -1.40 -6.19
C TRP A 131 -14.14 -1.93 -7.45
N PRO A 132 -13.58 -1.05 -8.30
CA PRO A 132 -12.92 -1.49 -9.53
C PRO A 132 -11.50 -2.02 -9.27
N VAL A 133 -11.13 -3.04 -10.05
CA VAL A 133 -9.74 -3.55 -10.11
C VAL A 133 -8.80 -2.54 -10.78
N MET A 134 -9.32 -1.75 -11.72
CA MET A 134 -8.57 -0.73 -12.45
C MET A 134 -9.24 0.64 -12.25
N TYR A 135 -8.97 1.29 -11.12
CA TYR A 135 -9.38 2.68 -10.90
C TYR A 135 -8.33 3.62 -11.52
N PRO A 136 -8.65 4.46 -12.51
CA PRO A 136 -7.69 5.39 -13.08
C PRO A 136 -7.27 6.45 -12.05
N LEU A 137 -5.95 6.55 -11.80
CA LEU A 137 -5.37 7.67 -11.07
C LEU A 137 -5.19 8.79 -12.09
N ARG A 138 -6.03 9.82 -12.01
CA ARG A 138 -6.04 10.95 -12.95
C ARG A 138 -4.65 11.56 -13.13
N GLU A 139 -4.31 11.91 -14.37
CA GLU A 139 -3.70 13.21 -14.64
C GLU A 139 -4.86 14.17 -14.94
N GLU A 140 -5.11 15.15 -14.07
CA GLU A 140 -5.89 16.31 -14.46
C GLU A 140 -4.97 17.52 -14.49
N THR A 141 -4.41 17.76 -15.67
CA THR A 141 -4.44 19.09 -16.28
C THR A 141 -4.39 18.93 -17.80
N SER A 142 -5.55 18.66 -18.40
CA SER A 142 -5.83 19.30 -19.69
C SER A 142 -6.50 20.63 -19.38
N CYS A 143 -5.76 21.72 -19.58
CA CYS A 143 -6.22 23.10 -19.76
C CYS A 143 -4.95 23.97 -19.88
N SER A 144 -4.71 24.79 -20.88
CA SER A 144 -5.40 25.16 -22.13
C SER A 144 -4.33 25.73 -23.06
#